data_AF-A0A2V8M5P8-F1
#
_entry.id   AF-A0A2V8M5P8-F1
#
_cell.length_a   1.000
_cell.length_b   1.000
_cell.length_c   1.000
_cell.angle_alpha   90.00
_cell.angle_beta   90.00
_cell.angle_gamma   90.00
#
_symmetry.space_group_name_H-M   'P 1'
#
loop_
_entity.id
_entity.type
_entity.pdbx_description
1 polymer ?
#
loop_
_entity_poly.entity_id
_entity_poly.type
_entity_poly.pdbx_seq_one_letter_code
_entity_poly.pdbx_strand_id
1 'polypeptide(L)'
;MNIQDPRHYQIAVLASLLLYGLVRLDFEISPENAIAILGTALLTQYVCTRAWKLARFDPRSAWISGLSLCLLLRTNSLGVAIVASVITIASKFVVRVNGKHVFNPTNFGIVSMILLSDQVWVSPGQWGNAAVFGFLMACLGGLVVNRAARSDVTIVFISCTVALIFGRSVWLGEPMAIPFHRLENGALLLFTFFMISDPKTTPNSRAGRI
;
A
#
# COMPACT_ATOMS: atom_id res chain seq x y z
N MET A 1 -21.43 -7.52 -11.46
CA MET A 1 -20.26 -7.37 -10.57
C MET A 1 -20.73 -7.61 -9.15
N ASN A 2 -20.05 -8.43 -8.35
CA ASN A 2 -20.46 -8.60 -6.95
C ASN A 2 -20.08 -7.33 -6.18
N ILE A 3 -21.07 -6.51 -5.83
CA ILE A 3 -20.91 -5.22 -5.14
C ILE A 3 -20.36 -5.42 -3.72
N GLN A 4 -20.43 -6.64 -3.19
CA GLN A 4 -19.99 -7.00 -1.83
C GLN A 4 -18.49 -7.36 -1.72
N ASP A 5 -17.69 -7.31 -2.79
CA ASP A 5 -16.26 -7.60 -2.69
C ASP A 5 -15.53 -6.44 -1.96
N PRO A 6 -14.88 -6.67 -0.80
CA PRO A 6 -14.23 -5.65 0.02
C PRO A 6 -13.20 -4.80 -0.73
N ARG A 7 -12.65 -5.33 -1.83
CA ARG A 7 -11.67 -4.61 -2.65
C ARG A 7 -12.24 -3.35 -3.30
N HIS A 8 -13.56 -3.25 -3.52
CA HIS A 8 -14.15 -2.02 -4.02
C HIS A 8 -14.07 -0.88 -3.00
N TYR A 9 -14.25 -1.20 -1.71
CA TYR A 9 -14.05 -0.24 -0.63
C TYR A 9 -12.61 0.26 -0.60
N GLN A 10 -11.64 -0.66 -0.68
CA GLN A 10 -10.23 -0.32 -0.73
C GLN A 10 -9.89 0.57 -1.94
N ILE A 11 -10.38 0.23 -3.13
CA ILE A 11 -10.18 1.05 -4.34
C ILE A 11 -10.78 2.45 -4.14
N ALA A 12 -12.01 2.54 -3.61
CA ALA A 12 -12.67 3.82 -3.38
C ALA A 12 -11.91 4.71 -2.38
N VAL A 13 -11.41 4.13 -1.29
CA VAL A 13 -10.62 4.86 -0.29
C VAL A 13 -9.29 5.33 -0.90
N LEU A 14 -8.53 4.43 -1.56
CA LEU A 14 -7.23 4.78 -2.15
C LEU A 14 -7.38 5.81 -3.29
N ALA A 15 -8.42 5.68 -4.13
CA ALA A 15 -8.70 6.63 -5.19
C ALA A 15 -9.12 8.01 -4.65
N SER A 16 -10.00 8.03 -3.64
CA SER A 16 -10.39 9.28 -2.96
C SER A 16 -9.19 9.97 -2.32
N LEU A 17 -8.31 9.20 -1.68
CA LEU A 17 -7.10 9.71 -1.05
C LEU A 17 -6.11 10.26 -2.08
N LEU A 18 -5.94 9.58 -3.21
CA LEU A 18 -5.09 10.06 -4.31
C LEU A 18 -5.65 11.35 -4.91
N LEU A 19 -6.96 11.41 -5.15
CA LEU A 19 -7.61 12.61 -5.67
C LEU A 19 -7.48 13.79 -4.70
N TYR A 20 -7.71 13.55 -3.40
CA TYR A 20 -7.51 14.57 -2.38
C TYR A 20 -6.05 15.04 -2.32
N GLY A 21 -5.11 14.10 -2.36
CA GLY A 21 -3.67 14.39 -2.36
C GLY A 21 -3.25 15.26 -3.55
N LEU A 22 -3.77 14.97 -4.75
CA LEU A 22 -3.52 15.74 -5.96
C LEU A 22 -4.15 17.15 -5.94
N VAL A 23 -5.36 17.29 -5.38
CA VAL A 23 -6.13 18.55 -5.45
C VAL A 23 -5.84 19.49 -4.28
N ARG A 24 -5.48 18.95 -3.11
CA ARG A 24 -5.38 19.71 -1.85
C ARG A 24 -4.03 19.65 -1.16
N LEU A 25 -3.23 18.63 -1.41
CA LEU A 25 -1.93 18.43 -0.74
C LEU A 25 -0.75 18.55 -1.70
N ASP A 26 -1.01 18.94 -2.95
CA ASP A 26 0.00 19.10 -3.99
C ASP A 26 0.96 17.91 -4.08
N PHE A 27 0.40 16.69 -4.05
CA PHE A 27 1.20 15.47 -4.16
C PHE A 27 2.14 15.54 -5.37
N GLU A 28 3.43 15.30 -5.11
CA GLU A 28 4.51 15.33 -6.10
C GLU A 28 4.47 14.13 -7.07
N ILE A 29 3.33 13.89 -7.69
CA ILE A 29 3.15 12.89 -8.74
C ILE A 29 2.55 13.56 -9.97
N SER A 30 3.28 13.52 -11.08
CA SER A 30 2.77 14.04 -12.35
C SER A 30 1.58 13.19 -12.82
N PRO A 31 0.56 13.80 -13.46
CA PRO A 31 -0.55 13.05 -14.05
C PRO A 31 -0.09 11.98 -15.04
N GLU A 32 0.98 12.24 -15.78
CA GLU A 32 1.60 11.30 -16.70
C GLU A 32 2.11 10.04 -15.99
N ASN A 33 2.84 10.20 -14.88
CA ASN A 33 3.31 9.08 -14.08
C ASN A 33 2.14 8.30 -13.46
N ALA A 34 1.12 8.99 -12.96
CA ALA A 34 -0.07 8.33 -12.41
C ALA A 34 -0.80 7.48 -13.46
N ILE A 35 -1.03 8.04 -14.67
CA ILE A 35 -1.67 7.33 -15.78
C ILE A 35 -0.81 6.14 -16.22
N ALA A 36 0.50 6.33 -16.37
CA ALA A 36 1.42 5.26 -16.75
C ALA A 36 1.45 4.14 -15.71
N ILE A 37 1.54 4.46 -14.41
CA ILE A 37 1.51 3.46 -13.34
C ILE A 37 0.24 2.62 -13.41
N LEU A 38 -0.93 3.26 -13.48
CA LEU A 38 -2.23 2.58 -13.48
C LEU A 38 -2.45 1.77 -14.78
N GLY A 39 -2.13 2.36 -15.93
CA GLY A 39 -2.23 1.71 -17.23
C GLY A 39 -1.31 0.50 -17.33
N THR A 40 -0.03 0.66 -16.95
CA THR A 40 0.94 -0.44 -16.93
C THR A 40 0.57 -1.51 -15.91
N ALA A 41 0.00 -1.14 -14.75
CA ALA A 41 -0.42 -2.13 -13.76
C ALA A 41 -1.52 -3.03 -14.31
N LEU A 42 -2.53 -2.45 -14.97
CA LEU A 42 -3.63 -3.17 -15.60
C LEU A 42 -3.15 -4.01 -16.79
N LEU A 43 -2.29 -3.45 -17.65
CA LEU A 43 -1.73 -4.15 -18.80
C LEU A 43 -0.88 -5.34 -18.35
N THR A 44 0.02 -5.14 -17.39
CA THR A 44 0.86 -6.21 -16.84
C THR A 44 0.00 -7.29 -16.20
N GLN A 45 -1.04 -6.91 -15.45
CA GLN A 45 -2.00 -7.86 -14.89
C GLN A 45 -2.67 -8.69 -15.98
N TYR A 46 -3.11 -8.05 -17.06
CA TYR A 46 -3.75 -8.72 -18.19
C TYR A 46 -2.80 -9.71 -18.87
N VAL A 47 -1.58 -9.27 -19.21
CA VAL A 47 -0.54 -10.08 -19.83
C VAL A 47 -0.19 -11.28 -18.95
N CYS A 48 0.09 -11.07 -17.67
CA CYS A 48 0.40 -12.15 -16.73
C CYS A 48 -0.78 -13.10 -16.52
N THR A 49 -2.02 -12.62 -16.48
CA THR A 49 -3.21 -13.49 -16.43
C THR A 49 -3.24 -14.44 -17.63
N ARG A 50 -2.93 -13.95 -18.84
CA ARG A 50 -2.89 -14.79 -20.04
C ARG A 50 -1.69 -15.74 -20.04
N ALA A 51 -0.50 -15.26 -19.70
CA ALA A 51 0.72 -16.06 -19.66
C ALA A 51 0.64 -17.21 -18.64
N TRP A 52 0.04 -16.99 -17.47
CA TRP A 52 -0.21 -18.04 -16.47
C TRP A 52 -1.50 -18.85 -16.70
N LYS A 53 -2.16 -18.68 -17.87
CA LYS A 53 -3.38 -19.40 -18.25
C LYS A 53 -4.49 -19.35 -17.18
N LEU A 54 -4.60 -18.22 -16.48
CA LEU A 54 -5.65 -18.05 -15.47
C LEU A 54 -7.01 -17.86 -16.15
N ALA A 55 -8.05 -18.44 -15.56
CA ALA A 55 -9.39 -18.48 -16.16
C ALA A 55 -10.00 -17.09 -16.46
N ARG A 56 -9.66 -16.07 -15.67
CA ARG A 56 -10.24 -14.73 -15.82
C ARG A 56 -9.27 -13.63 -15.41
N PHE A 57 -9.32 -12.53 -16.15
CA PHE A 57 -8.70 -11.27 -15.77
C PHE A 57 -9.51 -10.59 -14.64
N ASP A 58 -8.84 -10.31 -13.52
CA ASP A 58 -9.39 -9.53 -12.41
C ASP A 58 -8.54 -8.25 -12.21
N PRO A 59 -9.06 -7.07 -12.60
CA PRO A 59 -8.32 -5.82 -12.49
C PRO A 59 -8.25 -5.27 -11.07
N ARG A 60 -9.08 -5.73 -10.12
CA ARG A 60 -9.23 -5.08 -8.80
C ARG A 60 -7.90 -5.06 -8.03
N SER A 61 -7.18 -6.18 -8.06
CA SER A 61 -5.87 -6.28 -7.41
C SER A 61 -4.83 -5.35 -8.07
N ALA A 62 -4.88 -5.17 -9.39
CA ALA A 62 -3.99 -4.27 -10.10
C ALA A 62 -4.31 -2.79 -9.80
N TRP A 63 -5.60 -2.44 -9.69
CA TRP A 63 -6.04 -1.12 -9.25
C TRP A 63 -5.52 -0.78 -7.85
N ILE A 64 -5.69 -1.69 -6.89
CA ILE A 64 -5.19 -1.49 -5.52
C ILE A 64 -3.69 -1.25 -5.51
N SER A 65 -2.91 -2.11 -6.18
CA SER A 65 -1.46 -1.97 -6.23
C SER A 65 -1.01 -0.69 -6.94
N GLY A 66 -1.62 -0.37 -8.10
CA GLY A 66 -1.32 0.83 -8.86
C GLY A 66 -1.66 2.12 -8.12
N LEU A 67 -2.83 2.20 -7.48
CA LEU A 67 -3.19 3.34 -6.63
C LEU A 67 -2.23 3.49 -5.45
N SER A 68 -1.84 2.37 -4.83
CA SER A 68 -0.85 2.40 -3.73
C SER A 68 0.52 2.88 -4.21
N LEU A 69 0.96 2.50 -5.43
CA LEU A 69 2.16 3.06 -6.04
C LEU A 69 2.02 4.56 -6.28
N CYS A 70 0.90 5.05 -6.83
CA CYS A 70 0.70 6.49 -7.03
C CYS A 70 0.76 7.27 -5.71
N LEU A 71 0.25 6.69 -4.62
CA LEU A 71 0.28 7.31 -3.30
C LEU A 71 1.68 7.35 -2.69
N LEU A 72 2.52 6.34 -2.91
CA LEU A 72 3.77 6.15 -2.18
C LEU A 72 5.03 6.39 -2.98
N LEU A 73 5.08 5.92 -4.23
CA LEU A 73 6.28 5.94 -5.08
C LEU A 73 6.44 7.30 -5.73
N ARG A 74 7.64 7.87 -5.64
CA ARG A 74 8.03 9.11 -6.32
C ARG A 74 9.18 8.84 -7.27
N THR A 75 9.10 9.44 -8.46
CA THR A 75 10.15 9.41 -9.48
C THR A 75 9.90 10.50 -10.52
N ASN A 76 10.97 11.01 -11.13
CA ASN A 76 10.91 11.99 -12.21
C ASN A 76 10.94 11.35 -13.61
N SER A 77 11.05 10.02 -13.69
CA SER A 77 11.17 9.29 -14.96
C SER A 77 9.95 8.41 -15.23
N LEU A 78 9.29 8.66 -16.37
CA LEU A 78 8.15 7.86 -16.83
C LEU A 78 8.56 6.38 -17.03
N GLY A 79 9.76 6.14 -17.57
CA GLY A 79 10.28 4.78 -17.76
C GLY A 79 10.46 4.03 -16.44
N VAL A 80 10.97 4.72 -15.41
CA VAL A 80 11.13 4.16 -14.06
C VAL A 80 9.76 3.85 -13.44
N ALA A 81 8.76 4.72 -13.61
CA ALA A 81 7.40 4.50 -13.15
C ALA A 81 6.75 3.26 -13.81
N ILE A 82 6.96 3.08 -15.12
CA ILE A 82 6.50 1.90 -15.87
C ILE A 82 7.17 0.64 -15.33
N VAL A 83 8.50 0.64 -15.20
CA VAL A 83 9.26 -0.52 -14.68
C VAL A 83 8.82 -0.89 -13.27
N ALA A 84 8.65 0.12 -12.39
CA ALA A 84 8.15 -0.09 -11.03
C ALA A 84 6.78 -0.78 -11.01
N SER A 85 5.87 -0.35 -11.90
CA SER A 85 4.53 -0.93 -12.04
C SER A 85 4.58 -2.37 -12.57
N VAL A 86 5.44 -2.65 -13.55
CA VAL A 86 5.66 -4.01 -14.06
C VAL A 86 6.18 -4.93 -12.95
N ILE A 87 7.25 -4.54 -12.26
CA ILE A 87 7.85 -5.33 -11.16
C ILE A 87 6.82 -5.58 -10.06
N THR A 88 6.09 -4.54 -9.66
CA THR A 88 5.01 -4.63 -8.68
C THR A 88 4.02 -5.73 -9.05
N ILE A 89 3.45 -5.69 -10.26
CA ILE A 89 2.41 -6.65 -10.64
C ILE A 89 3.00 -8.04 -10.94
N ALA A 90 4.15 -8.13 -11.61
CA ALA A 90 4.77 -9.39 -11.98
C ALA A 90 5.24 -10.19 -10.75
N SER A 91 5.71 -9.51 -9.69
CA SER A 91 6.16 -10.15 -8.44
C SER A 91 5.12 -11.09 -7.86
N LYS A 92 3.84 -10.69 -7.95
CA LYS A 92 2.74 -11.48 -7.43
C LYS A 92 2.45 -12.71 -8.26
N PHE A 93 3.01 -12.89 -9.45
CA PHE A 93 2.91 -14.12 -10.25
C PHE A 93 4.13 -15.02 -10.10
N VAL A 94 5.31 -14.41 -9.98
CA VAL A 94 6.60 -15.11 -9.95
C VAL A 94 6.99 -15.51 -8.53
N VAL A 95 6.87 -14.60 -7.56
CA VAL A 95 7.36 -14.78 -6.19
C VAL A 95 6.24 -15.38 -5.32
N ARG A 96 6.07 -16.70 -5.45
CA ARG A 96 5.01 -17.45 -4.78
C ARG A 96 5.52 -18.68 -4.05
N VAL A 97 4.92 -18.97 -2.90
CA VAL A 97 5.08 -20.23 -2.17
C VAL A 97 3.69 -20.78 -1.87
N ASN A 98 3.44 -22.05 -2.19
CA ASN A 98 2.15 -22.72 -1.97
C ASN A 98 0.94 -21.95 -2.54
N GLY A 99 1.11 -21.36 -3.74
CA GLY A 99 0.05 -20.61 -4.42
C GLY A 99 -0.25 -19.23 -3.81
N LYS A 100 0.46 -18.80 -2.77
CA LYS A 100 0.37 -17.47 -2.17
C LYS A 100 1.52 -16.57 -2.59
N HIS A 101 1.30 -15.27 -2.60
CA HIS A 101 2.37 -14.29 -2.84
C HIS A 101 3.19 -14.18 -1.56
N VAL A 102 4.52 -14.21 -1.68
CA VAL A 102 5.39 -14.10 -0.49
C VAL A 102 5.37 -12.67 0.04
N PHE A 103 5.45 -11.69 -0.86
CA PHE A 103 5.48 -10.28 -0.51
C PHE A 103 4.20 -9.56 -0.95
N ASN A 104 3.88 -8.46 -0.27
CA ASN A 104 2.89 -7.52 -0.78
C ASN A 104 3.42 -6.93 -2.10
N PRO A 105 2.67 -7.01 -3.21
CA PRO A 105 3.17 -6.65 -4.54
C PRO A 105 3.69 -5.21 -4.62
N THR A 106 2.97 -4.25 -4.02
CA THR A 106 3.34 -2.83 -4.03
C THR A 106 4.63 -2.60 -3.25
N ASN A 107 4.74 -3.19 -2.05
CA ASN A 107 5.96 -3.06 -1.24
C ASN A 107 7.16 -3.70 -1.94
N PHE A 108 6.96 -4.86 -2.57
CA PHE A 108 8.01 -5.52 -3.35
C PHE A 108 8.50 -4.59 -4.47
N GLY A 109 7.60 -3.97 -5.23
CA GLY A 109 7.97 -3.04 -6.28
C GLY A 109 8.72 -1.81 -5.76
N ILE A 110 8.19 -1.14 -4.74
CA ILE A 110 8.85 0.05 -4.14
C ILE A 110 10.24 -0.30 -3.63
N VAL A 111 10.37 -1.34 -2.80
CA VAL A 111 11.65 -1.74 -2.22
C VAL A 111 12.64 -2.19 -3.29
N SER A 112 12.18 -2.98 -4.28
CA SER A 112 13.04 -3.39 -5.38
C SER A 112 13.57 -2.19 -6.15
N MET A 113 12.72 -1.20 -6.44
CA MET A 113 13.14 -0.01 -7.18
C MET A 113 14.08 0.87 -6.37
N ILE A 114 13.88 1.03 -5.06
CA ILE A 114 14.80 1.76 -4.18
C ILE A 114 16.17 1.07 -4.13
N LEU A 115 16.20 -0.27 -4.10
CA LEU A 115 17.47 -1.02 -4.05
C LEU A 115 18.20 -1.05 -5.40
N LEU A 116 17.48 -0.95 -6.51
CA LEU A 116 18.02 -1.11 -7.86
C LEU A 116 18.21 0.23 -8.60
N SER A 117 17.69 1.34 -8.06
CA SER A 117 17.71 2.64 -8.72
C SER A 117 17.76 3.79 -7.72
N ASP A 118 18.60 4.78 -8.02
CA ASP A 118 18.67 6.03 -7.26
C ASP A 118 17.57 7.05 -7.68
N GLN A 119 16.67 6.67 -8.59
CA GLN A 119 15.62 7.56 -9.14
C GLN A 119 14.26 7.36 -8.46
N VAL A 120 14.19 6.58 -7.39
CA VAL A 120 12.95 6.24 -6.68
C VAL A 120 13.07 6.51 -5.20
N TRP A 121 12.08 7.19 -4.64
CA TRP A 121 11.96 7.42 -3.20
C TRP A 121 10.50 7.37 -2.76
N VAL A 122 10.28 7.41 -1.44
CA VAL A 122 8.96 7.54 -0.82
C VAL A 122 8.95 8.84 -0.02
N SER A 123 7.95 9.70 -0.22
CA SER A 123 7.82 10.97 0.51
C SER A 123 7.01 10.78 1.79
N PRO A 124 7.62 10.84 3.00
CA PRO A 124 6.91 10.62 4.26
C PRO A 124 6.05 11.82 4.69
N GLY A 125 6.41 13.03 4.24
CA GLY A 125 5.85 14.30 4.74
C GLY A 125 4.73 14.92 3.92
N GLN A 126 4.32 14.29 2.81
CA GLN A 126 3.23 14.82 1.95
C GLN A 126 1.83 14.67 2.57
N TRP A 127 1.71 13.94 3.67
CA TRP A 127 0.43 13.56 4.26
C TRP A 127 0.02 14.61 5.30
N GLY A 128 -0.82 15.58 4.91
CA GLY A 128 -1.33 16.57 5.86
C GLY A 128 -2.22 15.94 6.95
N ASN A 129 -2.25 16.53 8.15
CA ASN A 129 -2.94 15.98 9.33
C ASN A 129 -4.42 15.63 9.07
N ALA A 130 -5.13 16.49 8.33
CA ALA A 130 -6.52 16.24 7.96
C ALA A 130 -6.69 14.99 7.08
N ALA A 131 -5.78 14.76 6.13
CA ALA A 131 -5.81 13.58 5.28
C ALA A 131 -5.45 12.32 6.06
N VAL A 132 -4.44 12.39 6.93
CA VAL A 132 -4.06 11.27 7.80
C VAL A 132 -5.23 10.88 8.70
N PHE A 133 -5.88 11.85 9.33
CA PHE A 133 -7.04 11.61 10.18
C PHE A 133 -8.24 11.05 9.39
N GLY A 134 -8.59 11.66 8.26
CA GLY A 134 -9.66 11.17 7.39
C GLY A 134 -9.39 9.75 6.88
N PHE A 135 -8.13 9.46 6.53
CA PHE A 135 -7.72 8.14 6.11
C PHE A 135 -7.74 7.12 7.25
N LEU A 136 -7.36 7.51 8.47
CA LEU A 136 -7.50 6.67 9.67
C LEU A 136 -8.96 6.32 9.91
N MET A 137 -9.88 7.29 9.83
CA MET A 137 -11.31 7.06 10.00
C MET A 137 -11.86 6.11 8.92
N ALA A 138 -11.43 6.26 7.67
CA ALA A 138 -11.76 5.30 6.61
C ALA A 138 -11.19 3.90 6.90
N CYS A 139 -9.95 3.80 7.37
CA CYS A 139 -9.34 2.53 7.74
C CYS A 139 -10.12 1.81 8.86
N LEU A 140 -10.48 2.55 9.91
CA LEU A 140 -11.26 2.03 11.04
C LEU A 140 -12.69 1.64 10.61
N GLY A 141 -13.37 2.47 9.81
CA GLY A 141 -14.66 2.14 9.22
C GLY A 141 -14.60 0.87 8.37
N GLY A 142 -13.55 0.73 7.57
CA GLY A 142 -13.27 -0.47 6.78
C GLY A 142 -13.08 -1.72 7.63
N LEU A 143 -12.35 -1.64 8.76
CA LEU A 143 -12.20 -2.75 9.71
C LEU A 143 -13.53 -3.18 10.31
N VAL A 144 -14.38 -2.21 10.70
CA VAL A 144 -15.68 -2.47 11.31
C VAL A 144 -16.64 -3.11 10.30
N VAL A 145 -16.76 -2.53 9.11
CA VAL A 145 -17.70 -3.00 8.07
C VAL A 145 -17.29 -4.37 7.53
N ASN A 146 -15.99 -4.59 7.29
CA ASN A 146 -15.52 -5.84 6.70
C ASN A 146 -15.18 -6.92 7.73
N ARG A 147 -15.32 -6.65 9.04
CA ARG A 147 -14.95 -7.54 10.16
C ARG A 147 -13.67 -8.31 9.83
N ALA A 148 -12.62 -7.56 9.47
CA ALA A 148 -11.50 -8.08 8.71
C ALA A 148 -10.90 -9.32 9.39
N ALA A 149 -10.83 -10.44 8.66
CA ALA A 149 -10.39 -11.75 9.17
C ALA A 149 -8.93 -11.79 9.71
N ARG A 150 -8.22 -10.66 9.62
CA ARG A 150 -6.81 -10.47 9.97
C ARG A 150 -6.56 -9.24 10.85
N SER A 151 -7.58 -8.81 11.61
CA SER A 151 -7.44 -7.70 12.56
C SER A 151 -6.40 -7.96 13.66
N ASP A 152 -6.08 -9.23 13.95
CA ASP A 152 -5.02 -9.62 14.87
C ASP A 152 -3.66 -9.06 14.45
N VAL A 153 -3.25 -9.23 13.19
CA VAL A 153 -1.99 -8.68 12.65
C VAL A 153 -1.98 -7.16 12.73
N THR A 154 -3.08 -6.52 12.32
CA THR A 154 -3.20 -5.06 12.33
C THR A 154 -3.00 -4.50 13.74
N ILE A 155 -3.66 -5.09 14.74
CA ILE A 155 -3.56 -4.63 16.14
C ILE A 155 -2.13 -4.83 16.66
N VAL A 156 -1.57 -6.03 16.50
CA VAL A 156 -0.20 -6.33 16.96
C VAL A 156 0.81 -5.39 16.31
N PHE A 157 0.71 -5.19 14.99
CA PHE A 157 1.61 -4.31 14.25
C PHE A 157 1.54 -2.86 14.75
N ILE A 158 0.35 -2.29 14.91
CA ILE A 158 0.19 -0.92 15.44
C ILE A 158 0.75 -0.84 16.86
N SER A 159 0.37 -1.77 17.74
CA SER A 159 0.80 -1.76 19.14
C SER A 159 2.32 -1.83 19.26
N CYS A 160 2.97 -2.74 18.54
CA CYS A 160 4.43 -2.83 18.51
C CYS A 160 5.08 -1.58 17.91
N THR A 161 4.52 -1.06 16.81
CA THR A 161 5.06 0.15 16.16
C THR A 161 5.00 1.36 17.09
N VAL A 162 3.85 1.58 17.74
CA VAL A 162 3.65 2.66 18.72
C VAL A 162 4.60 2.45 19.90
N ALA A 163 4.68 1.25 20.47
CA ALA A 163 5.56 0.96 21.58
C ALA A 163 7.05 1.22 21.25
N LEU A 164 7.50 0.84 20.06
CA LEU A 164 8.88 1.08 19.61
C LEU A 164 9.16 2.56 19.37
N ILE A 165 8.24 3.29 18.74
CA ILE A 165 8.39 4.73 18.46
C ILE A 165 8.46 5.52 19.78
N PHE A 166 7.56 5.26 20.72
CA PHE A 166 7.55 5.92 22.02
C PHE A 166 8.72 5.46 22.90
N GLY A 167 9.02 4.16 22.93
CA GLY A 167 10.15 3.61 23.68
C GLY A 167 11.48 4.23 23.23
N ARG A 168 11.69 4.37 21.91
CA ARG A 168 12.85 5.09 21.36
C ARG A 168 12.86 6.57 21.78
N SER A 169 11.72 7.25 21.72
CA SER A 169 11.62 8.67 22.10
C SER A 169 11.98 8.88 23.56
N VAL A 170 11.45 8.03 24.46
CA VAL A 170 11.77 8.06 25.89
C VAL A 170 13.25 7.77 26.11
N TRP A 171 13.79 6.75 25.45
CA TRP A 171 15.20 6.38 25.59
C TRP A 171 16.17 7.49 25.16
N LEU A 172 15.84 8.22 24.10
CA LEU A 172 16.64 9.34 23.59
C LEU A 172 16.35 10.68 24.28
N GLY A 173 15.36 10.74 25.19
CA GLY A 173 14.93 12.00 25.83
C GLY A 173 14.26 12.98 24.86
N GLU A 174 13.71 12.49 23.75
CA GLU A 174 13.01 13.30 22.74
C GLU A 174 11.68 13.84 23.29
N PRO A 175 11.30 15.10 23.01
CA PRO A 175 9.99 15.63 23.35
C PRO A 175 8.84 14.79 22.78
N MET A 176 7.78 14.58 23.57
CA MET A 176 6.65 13.70 23.16
C MET A 176 5.90 14.16 21.92
N ALA A 177 6.02 15.43 21.51
CA ALA A 177 5.48 15.90 20.23
C ALA A 177 6.08 15.16 19.02
N ILE A 178 7.33 14.71 19.12
CA ILE A 178 8.04 14.00 18.04
C ILE A 178 7.42 12.64 17.72
N PRO A 179 7.24 11.70 18.68
CA PRO A 179 6.61 10.41 18.39
C PRO A 179 5.16 10.56 17.93
N PHE A 180 4.39 11.55 18.43
CA PHE A 180 3.05 11.84 17.91
C PHE A 180 3.09 12.22 16.43
N HIS A 181 3.95 13.17 16.06
CA HIS A 181 4.12 13.57 14.66
C HIS A 181 4.57 12.41 13.76
N ARG A 182 5.44 11.50 14.25
CA ARG A 182 5.86 10.31 13.48
C ARG A 182 4.71 9.35 13.19
N LEU A 183 3.69 9.29 14.06
CA LEU A 183 2.48 8.49 13.84
C LEU A 183 1.50 9.15 12.87
N GLU A 184 1.61 10.46 12.65
CA GLU A 184 0.82 11.21 11.65
C GLU A 184 1.33 10.95 10.22
N ASN A 185 1.41 9.68 9.83
CA ASN A 185 1.97 9.25 8.56
C ASN A 185 0.97 8.39 7.79
N GLY A 186 0.51 8.88 6.63
CA GLY A 186 -0.44 8.15 5.78
C GLY A 186 0.13 6.83 5.25
N ALA A 187 1.45 6.73 5.03
CA ALA A 187 2.08 5.48 4.63
C ALA A 187 2.00 4.41 5.73
N LEU A 188 2.09 4.80 7.01
CA LEU A 188 1.92 3.89 8.14
C LEU A 188 0.51 3.28 8.13
N LEU A 189 -0.52 4.12 7.93
CA LEU A 189 -1.90 3.67 7.82
C LEU A 189 -2.11 2.76 6.61
N LEU A 190 -1.57 3.14 5.45
CA LEU A 190 -1.71 2.35 4.23
C LEU A 190 -1.09 0.96 4.42
N PHE A 191 0.12 0.91 4.97
CA PHE A 191 0.79 -0.34 5.29
C PHE A 191 -0.01 -1.20 6.26
N THR A 192 -0.48 -0.59 7.34
CA THR A 192 -1.19 -1.25 8.45
C THR A 192 -2.52 -1.87 8.05
N PHE A 193 -3.35 -1.14 7.30
CA PHE A 193 -4.73 -1.54 7.02
C PHE A 193 -4.91 -2.21 5.67
N PHE A 194 -4.00 -1.99 4.72
CA PHE A 194 -4.15 -2.46 3.34
C PHE A 194 -3.02 -3.36 2.84
N MET A 195 -1.89 -3.47 3.55
CA MET A 195 -0.75 -4.27 3.09
C MET A 195 -0.41 -5.42 4.04
N ILE A 196 -0.14 -5.14 5.32
CA ILE A 196 0.24 -6.18 6.29
C ILE A 196 -0.93 -7.07 6.68
N SER A 197 -2.16 -6.54 6.61
CA SER A 197 -3.40 -7.27 6.87
C SER A 197 -3.88 -8.13 5.69
N ASP A 198 -3.20 -8.10 4.54
CA ASP A 198 -3.62 -8.82 3.33
C ASP A 198 -3.62 -10.35 3.58
N PRO A 199 -4.78 -11.04 3.46
CA PRO A 199 -4.87 -12.49 3.62
C PRO A 199 -3.99 -13.29 2.66
N LYS A 200 -3.61 -12.70 1.52
CA LYS A 200 -2.77 -13.35 0.51
C LYS A 200 -1.30 -13.44 0.91
N THR A 201 -0.83 -12.55 1.78
CA THR A 201 0.57 -12.49 2.25
C THR A 201 0.72 -12.86 3.73
N THR A 202 -0.37 -12.88 4.50
CA THR A 202 -0.34 -13.26 5.92
C THR A 202 -0.31 -14.78 6.17
N PRO A 203 0.37 -15.23 7.24
CA PRO A 203 0.32 -16.62 7.70
C PRO A 203 -1.10 -17.11 8.02
N ASN A 204 -1.34 -18.40 7.77
CA ASN A 204 -2.64 -19.02 8.03
C ASN A 204 -2.91 -19.21 9.52
N SER A 205 -1.89 -19.56 10.30
CA SER A 205 -2.01 -19.76 11.75
C SER A 205 -2.02 -18.42 12.48
N ARG A 206 -2.79 -18.34 13.58
CA ARG A 206 -2.80 -17.16 14.44
C ARG A 206 -1.46 -16.92 15.11
N ALA A 207 -0.79 -18.00 15.54
CA ALA A 207 0.54 -17.93 16.14
C ALA A 207 1.62 -17.42 15.17
N GLY A 208 1.47 -17.60 13.85
CA GLY A 208 2.39 -16.99 12.89
C GLY A 208 2.07 -15.52 12.58
N ARG A 209 0.92 -15.02 13.03
CA ARG A 209 0.44 -13.65 12.80
C ARG A 209 0.69 -12.70 13.97
N ILE A 210 0.93 -13.26 15.16
CA ILE A 210 1.24 -12.55 16.41
C ILE A 210 2.72 -12.74 16.67
#